data_AF-A0A0H3K6D5-F1
#
_entry.id   AF-A0A0H3K6D5-F1
#
_cell.length_a   1.000
_cell.length_b   1.000
_cell.length_c   1.000
_cell.angle_alpha   90.00
_cell.angle_beta   90.00
_cell.angle_gamma   90.00
#
_symmetry.space_group_name_H-M   'P 1'
#
loop_
_entity.id
_entity.type
_entity.pdbx_description
1 polymer ?
#
loop_
_entity_poly.entity_id
_entity_poly.type
_entity_poly.pdbx_seq_one_letter_code
_entity_poly.pdbx_strand_id
1 'polypeptide(L)'
;MEDPSLAALLSDLKDTEPQVRDRATQQLWQRWYRQKGTYGLNGLQRAEVLMTAGEMAEAEQLLSDLINQLPDFAEAWNRRAVLHYLQGRYSESLEDCDRVIDLNPIHFGALHGKGLSLAAPRSVSRGDHCFSRRP
;
A
#
# COMPACT_ATOMS: atom_id res chain seq x y z
N MET A 1 19.57 -17.20 9.25
CA MET A 1 20.26 -16.94 10.54
C MET A 1 19.25 -16.27 11.44
N GLU A 2 18.83 -16.94 12.49
CA GLU A 2 17.91 -16.37 13.48
C GLU A 2 18.62 -15.19 14.16
N ASP A 3 18.01 -14.01 14.08
CA ASP A 3 18.55 -12.80 14.70
C ASP A 3 18.49 -12.99 16.22
N PRO A 4 19.64 -13.13 16.92
CA PRO A 4 19.68 -13.42 18.36
C PRO A 4 18.98 -12.34 19.19
N SER A 5 18.70 -11.17 18.60
CA SER A 5 17.97 -10.09 19.24
C SER A 5 16.44 -10.21 19.16
N LEU A 6 15.88 -11.03 18.27
CA LEU A 6 14.43 -11.26 18.17
C LEU A 6 13.94 -12.27 19.22
N ALA A 7 14.69 -13.35 19.42
CA ALA A 7 14.37 -14.38 20.41
C ALA A 7 14.31 -13.81 21.84
N ALA A 8 15.21 -12.88 22.17
CA ALA A 8 15.21 -12.18 23.45
C ALA A 8 13.93 -11.34 23.65
N LEU A 9 13.53 -10.54 22.66
CA LEU A 9 12.31 -9.71 22.75
C LEU A 9 11.03 -10.55 22.86
N LEU A 10 10.99 -11.73 22.22
CA LEU A 10 9.86 -12.66 22.34
C LEU A 10 9.81 -13.35 23.71
N SER A 11 10.97 -13.54 24.36
CA SER A 11 11.03 -14.02 25.74
C SER A 11 10.52 -12.95 26.71
N ASP A 12 10.92 -11.70 26.52
CA ASP A 12 10.54 -10.56 27.38
C ASP A 12 9.03 -10.27 27.37
N LEU A 13 8.30 -10.66 26.31
CA LEU A 13 6.83 -10.60 26.27
C LEU A 13 6.14 -11.51 27.30
N LYS A 14 6.83 -12.55 27.77
CA LYS A 14 6.29 -13.52 28.72
C LYS A 14 6.58 -13.15 30.18
N ASP A 15 7.29 -12.05 30.42
CA ASP A 15 7.64 -11.60 31.75
C ASP A 15 6.40 -11.14 32.54
N THR A 16 6.40 -11.34 33.85
CA THR A 16 5.34 -10.89 34.76
C THR A 16 5.28 -9.37 34.93
N GLU A 17 6.39 -8.67 34.71
CA GLU A 17 6.48 -7.22 34.85
C GLU A 17 5.87 -6.48 33.63
N PRO A 18 4.82 -5.64 33.80
CA PRO A 18 4.18 -4.93 32.69
C PRO A 18 5.14 -4.05 31.89
N GLN A 19 6.08 -3.37 32.56
CA GLN A 19 7.01 -2.46 31.92
C GLN A 19 7.96 -3.17 30.94
N VAL A 20 8.35 -4.41 31.26
CA VAL A 20 9.24 -5.22 30.42
C VAL A 20 8.49 -5.68 29.17
N ARG A 21 7.25 -6.15 29.32
CA ARG A 21 6.39 -6.51 28.18
C ARG A 21 6.09 -5.33 27.28
N ASP A 22 5.79 -4.16 27.85
CA ASP A 22 5.47 -2.95 27.09
C ASP A 22 6.68 -2.48 26.29
N ARG A 23 7.88 -2.49 26.89
CA ARG A 23 9.13 -2.20 26.18
C ARG A 23 9.39 -3.20 25.05
N ALA A 24 9.26 -4.50 25.32
CA ALA A 24 9.49 -5.54 24.32
C ALA A 24 8.51 -5.42 23.15
N THR A 25 7.25 -5.16 23.46
CA THR A 25 6.20 -4.82 22.49
C THR A 25 6.63 -3.62 21.66
N GLN A 26 6.96 -2.48 22.26
CA GLN A 26 7.38 -1.28 21.52
C GLN A 26 8.59 -1.53 20.63
N GLN A 27 9.58 -2.33 21.05
CA GLN A 27 10.76 -2.64 20.23
C GLN A 27 10.48 -3.63 19.10
N LEU A 28 9.61 -4.62 19.31
CA LEU A 28 9.13 -5.52 18.26
C LEU A 28 8.33 -4.76 17.22
N TRP A 29 7.44 -3.88 17.67
CA TRP A 29 6.73 -2.96 16.81
C TRP A 29 7.72 -2.06 16.06
N GLN A 30 8.69 -1.41 16.71
CA GLN A 30 9.69 -0.62 15.99
C GLN A 30 10.51 -1.42 14.96
N ARG A 31 10.75 -2.71 15.17
CA ARG A 31 11.50 -3.57 14.23
C ARG A 31 10.66 -4.06 13.07
N TRP A 32 9.44 -4.52 13.32
CA TRP A 32 8.49 -4.89 12.27
C TRP A 32 8.04 -3.68 11.46
N TYR A 33 7.83 -2.54 12.12
CA TYR A 33 7.49 -1.28 11.47
C TYR A 33 8.71 -0.55 10.89
N ARG A 34 9.96 -0.89 11.26
CA ARG A 34 11.14 -0.38 10.53
C ARG A 34 11.18 -0.84 9.07
N GLN A 35 10.41 -1.84 8.67
CA GLN A 35 10.27 -2.21 7.25
C GLN A 35 9.19 -1.41 6.49
N LYS A 36 8.19 -0.80 7.14
CA LYS A 36 7.02 -0.17 6.47
C LYS A 36 6.40 1.07 7.17
N GLY A 37 7.11 1.65 8.14
CA GLY A 37 6.57 2.53 9.19
C GLY A 37 6.20 3.96 8.78
N THR A 38 6.40 4.92 9.70
CA THR A 38 5.95 6.34 9.61
C THR A 38 6.25 7.03 8.27
N TYR A 39 7.33 6.64 7.58
CA TYR A 39 7.64 7.13 6.23
C TYR A 39 6.51 6.83 5.23
N GLY A 40 6.02 5.59 5.20
CA GLY A 40 4.88 5.17 4.38
C GLY A 40 3.63 5.99 4.69
N LEU A 41 3.26 6.04 5.97
CA LEU A 41 2.07 6.76 6.44
C LEU A 41 2.13 8.27 6.16
N ASN A 42 3.27 8.90 6.41
CA ASN A 42 3.48 10.32 6.11
C ASN A 42 3.41 10.57 4.61
N GLY A 43 3.97 9.67 3.79
CA GLY A 43 3.85 9.70 2.34
C GLY A 43 2.40 9.65 1.88
N LEU A 44 1.59 8.75 2.44
CA LEU A 44 0.15 8.66 2.13
C LEU A 44 -0.62 9.91 2.59
N GLN A 45 -0.34 10.42 3.79
CA GLN A 45 -1.00 11.64 4.29
C GLN A 45 -0.68 12.84 3.40
N ARG A 46 0.58 12.98 2.96
CA ARG A 46 0.98 14.05 2.05
C ARG A 46 0.36 13.88 0.66
N ALA A 47 0.29 12.67 0.14
CA ALA A 47 -0.40 12.38 -1.12
C ALA A 47 -1.89 12.75 -1.04
N GLU A 48 -2.55 12.42 0.08
CA GLU A 48 -3.94 12.81 0.32
C GLU A 48 -4.13 14.34 0.28
N VAL A 49 -3.24 15.09 0.95
CA VAL A 49 -3.28 16.56 0.92
C VAL A 49 -3.14 17.09 -0.51
N LEU A 50 -2.20 16.55 -1.30
CA LEU A 50 -2.01 16.95 -2.71
C LEU A 50 -3.25 16.64 -3.55
N MET A 51 -3.87 15.47 -3.37
CA MET A 51 -5.12 15.12 -4.06
C MET A 51 -6.26 16.08 -3.71
N THR A 52 -6.41 16.44 -2.43
CA THR A 52 -7.44 17.40 -2.00
C THR A 52 -7.17 18.83 -2.49
N ALA A 53 -5.90 19.17 -2.70
CA ALA A 53 -5.49 20.46 -3.28
C ALA A 53 -5.67 20.52 -4.81
N GLY A 54 -5.95 19.39 -5.46
CA GLY A 54 -6.05 19.31 -6.93
C GLY A 54 -4.69 19.13 -7.63
N GLU A 55 -3.60 18.99 -6.87
CA GLU A 55 -2.23 18.80 -7.37
C GLU A 55 -2.00 17.33 -7.78
N MET A 56 -2.80 16.87 -8.75
CA MET A 56 -2.88 15.45 -9.12
C MET A 56 -1.56 14.89 -9.65
N ALA A 57 -0.78 15.68 -10.39
CA ALA A 57 0.51 15.26 -10.93
C ALA A 57 1.56 15.05 -9.83
N GLU A 58 1.60 15.94 -8.84
CA GLU A 58 2.52 15.82 -7.69
C GLU A 58 2.14 14.64 -6.80
N ALA A 59 0.83 14.43 -6.59
CA ALA A 59 0.32 13.27 -5.86
C ALA A 59 0.75 11.95 -6.53
N GLU A 60 0.64 11.86 -7.86
CA GLU A 60 1.03 10.68 -8.63
C GLU A 60 2.53 10.39 -8.52
N GLN A 61 3.35 11.43 -8.67
CA GLN A 61 4.81 11.28 -8.56
C GLN A 61 5.18 10.80 -7.15
N LEU A 62 4.62 11.43 -6.11
CA LEU A 62 4.89 11.05 -4.72
C LEU A 62 4.49 9.60 -4.43
N LEU A 63 3.31 9.17 -4.89
CA LEU A 63 2.84 7.80 -4.71
C LEU A 63 3.71 6.80 -5.48
N SER A 64 4.15 7.16 -6.69
CA SER A 64 5.05 6.32 -7.49
C SER A 64 6.42 6.17 -6.84
N ASP A 65 6.97 7.25 -6.28
CA ASP A 65 8.22 7.20 -5.51
C ASP A 65 8.05 6.33 -4.25
N LEU A 66 6.90 6.45 -3.58
CA LEU A 66 6.58 5.65 -2.40
C LEU A 66 6.48 4.16 -2.74
N ILE A 67 5.86 3.83 -3.87
CA ILE A 67 5.77 2.46 -4.40
C ILE A 67 7.16 1.92 -4.77
N ASN A 68 8.00 2.73 -5.42
CA ASN A 68 9.36 2.32 -5.79
C ASN A 68 10.21 1.97 -4.56
N GLN A 69 10.02 2.71 -3.47
CA GLN A 69 10.73 2.45 -2.21
C GLN A 69 10.10 1.32 -1.39
N LEU A 70 8.77 1.16 -1.48
CA LEU A 70 7.99 0.21 -0.69
C LEU A 70 7.06 -0.62 -1.59
N PRO A 71 7.59 -1.50 -2.46
CA PRO A 71 6.81 -2.15 -3.53
C PRO A 71 5.73 -3.12 -3.02
N ASP A 72 5.87 -3.63 -1.80
CA ASP A 72 4.90 -4.47 -1.09
C ASP A 72 3.95 -3.66 -0.17
N PHE A 73 3.92 -2.31 -0.27
CA PHE A 73 3.00 -1.48 0.51
C PHE A 73 1.68 -1.29 -0.23
N ALA A 74 0.74 -2.21 0.01
CA ALA A 74 -0.57 -2.26 -0.63
C ALA A 74 -1.31 -0.90 -0.62
N GLU A 75 -1.33 -0.17 0.49
CA GLU A 75 -2.04 1.10 0.58
C GLU A 75 -1.50 2.18 -0.37
N ALA A 76 -0.19 2.19 -0.69
CA ALA A 76 0.35 3.15 -1.66
C ALA A 76 -0.17 2.88 -3.07
N TRP A 77 -0.21 1.61 -3.48
CA TRP A 77 -0.83 1.19 -4.73
C TRP A 77 -2.33 1.53 -4.75
N ASN A 78 -3.04 1.28 -3.65
CA ASN A 78 -4.46 1.61 -3.56
C ASN A 78 -4.72 3.13 -3.68
N ARG A 79 -3.90 3.97 -3.05
CA ARG A 79 -4.03 5.44 -3.18
C ARG A 79 -3.77 5.90 -4.61
N ARG A 80 -2.80 5.31 -5.30
CA ARG A 80 -2.54 5.63 -6.71
C ARG A 80 -3.66 5.14 -7.63
N ALA A 81 -4.24 3.97 -7.35
CA ALA A 81 -5.42 3.49 -8.06
C ALA A 81 -6.61 4.46 -7.95
N VAL A 82 -6.86 5.01 -6.76
CA VAL A 82 -7.90 6.03 -6.53
C VAL A 82 -7.59 7.30 -7.33
N LEU A 83 -6.34 7.77 -7.29
CA LEU A 83 -5.91 8.93 -8.07
C LEU A 83 -6.15 8.74 -9.57
N HIS A 84 -5.73 7.61 -10.14
CA HIS A 84 -5.96 7.27 -11.54
C HIS A 84 -7.46 7.23 -11.88
N TYR A 85 -8.28 6.66 -11.02
CA TYR A 85 -9.74 6.66 -11.18
C TYR A 85 -10.32 8.08 -11.22
N LEU A 86 -9.89 8.96 -10.31
CA LEU A 86 -10.32 10.36 -10.27
C LEU A 86 -9.94 11.14 -11.53
N GLN A 87 -8.85 10.74 -12.21
CA GLN A 87 -8.41 11.32 -13.48
C GLN A 87 -9.02 10.64 -14.72
N GLY A 88 -9.90 9.65 -14.54
CA GLY A 88 -10.51 8.90 -15.65
C GLY A 88 -9.57 7.89 -16.32
N ARG A 89 -8.41 7.61 -15.71
CA ARG A 89 -7.43 6.61 -16.15
C ARG A 89 -7.77 5.24 -15.58
N TYR A 90 -8.87 4.68 -16.08
CA TYR A 90 -9.45 3.45 -15.52
C TYR A 90 -8.57 2.21 -15.73
N SER A 91 -7.82 2.13 -16.84
CA SER A 91 -6.86 1.06 -17.11
C SER A 91 -5.77 0.99 -16.06
N GLU A 92 -5.10 2.11 -15.80
CA GLU A 92 -4.01 2.22 -14.82
C GLU A 92 -4.54 2.00 -13.39
N SER A 93 -5.75 2.48 -13.09
CA SER A 93 -6.42 2.19 -11.82
C SER A 93 -6.65 0.69 -11.60
N LEU A 94 -7.02 -0.05 -12.65
CA LEU A 94 -7.21 -1.50 -12.58
C LEU A 94 -5.90 -2.24 -12.33
N GLU A 95 -4.81 -1.85 -13.01
CA GLU A 95 -3.49 -2.45 -12.82
C GLU A 95 -3.00 -2.28 -11.37
N ASP A 96 -3.15 -1.08 -10.81
CA ASP A 96 -2.80 -0.82 -9.42
C ASP A 96 -3.71 -1.61 -8.45
N CYS A 97 -5.01 -1.71 -8.73
CA CYS A 97 -5.93 -2.52 -7.92
C CYS A 97 -5.56 -4.01 -7.95
N ASP A 98 -5.18 -4.54 -9.10
CA ASP A 98 -4.70 -5.92 -9.23
C ASP A 98 -3.44 -6.14 -8.40
N ARG A 99 -2.52 -5.16 -8.41
CA ARG A 99 -1.33 -5.24 -7.57
C ARG A 99 -1.64 -5.23 -6.08
N VAL A 100 -2.63 -4.45 -5.65
CA VAL A 100 -3.10 -4.47 -4.25
C VAL A 100 -3.66 -5.84 -3.87
N ILE A 101 -4.46 -6.46 -4.76
CA ILE A 101 -5.09 -7.77 -4.52
C ILE A 101 -4.03 -8.87 -4.45
N ASP A 102 -2.98 -8.82 -5.26
CA ASP A 102 -1.84 -9.75 -5.19
C ASP A 102 -1.11 -9.67 -3.84
N LEU A 103 -0.97 -8.46 -3.29
CA LEU A 103 -0.32 -8.22 -1.99
C LEU A 103 -1.25 -8.52 -0.81
N ASN A 104 -2.53 -8.19 -0.94
CA ASN A 104 -3.56 -8.37 0.07
C ASN A 104 -4.91 -8.74 -0.59
N PRO A 105 -5.21 -10.04 -0.70
CA PRO A 105 -6.41 -10.53 -1.39
C PRO A 105 -7.75 -10.07 -0.77
N ILE A 106 -7.74 -9.64 0.49
CA ILE A 106 -8.95 -9.21 1.23
C ILE A 106 -9.02 -7.69 1.42
N HIS A 107 -8.29 -6.93 0.60
CA HIS A 107 -8.27 -5.48 0.67
C HIS A 107 -9.54 -4.84 0.07
N PHE A 108 -10.51 -4.49 0.94
CA PHE A 108 -11.81 -3.94 0.54
C PHE A 108 -11.73 -2.72 -0.40
N GLY A 109 -10.80 -1.78 -0.14
CA GLY A 109 -10.63 -0.57 -0.96
C GLY A 109 -10.35 -0.88 -2.43
N ALA A 110 -9.34 -1.72 -2.71
CA ALA A 110 -9.00 -2.14 -4.06
C ALA A 110 -10.06 -3.02 -4.72
N LEU A 111 -10.74 -3.91 -3.99
CA LEU A 111 -11.86 -4.69 -4.54
C LEU A 111 -12.99 -3.77 -5.00
N HIS A 112 -13.31 -2.75 -4.20
CA HIS A 112 -14.30 -1.74 -4.57
C HIS A 112 -13.83 -0.89 -5.75
N GLY A 113 -12.60 -0.37 -5.70
CA GLY A 113 -11.98 0.41 -6.77
C GLY A 113 -11.94 -0.32 -8.10
N LYS A 114 -11.57 -1.61 -8.09
CA LYS A 114 -11.61 -2.48 -9.28
C LYS A 114 -13.02 -2.60 -9.85
N GLY A 115 -14.04 -2.79 -9.00
CA GLY A 115 -15.43 -2.83 -9.42
C GLY A 115 -15.88 -1.52 -10.09
N LEU A 116 -15.51 -0.38 -9.50
CA LEU A 116 -15.80 0.95 -10.08
C LEU A 116 -15.09 1.16 -11.42
N SER A 117 -13.81 0.83 -11.52
CA SER A 117 -13.02 0.99 -12.73
C SER A 117 -13.49 0.07 -13.87
N LEU A 118 -14.02 -1.13 -13.56
CA LEU A 118 -14.64 -2.01 -14.55
C LEU A 118 -16.03 -1.54 -15.00
N ALA A 119 -16.79 -0.90 -14.11
CA ALA A 119 -18.12 -0.37 -14.39
C ALA A 119 -18.08 0.99 -15.11
N ALA A 120 -16.94 1.68 -15.07
CA ALA A 120 -16.74 2.92 -15.79
C ALA A 120 -16.88 2.70 -17.31
N PRO A 121 -17.44 3.66 -18.07
CA PRO A 121 -17.55 3.55 -19.51
C PRO A 121 -16.16 3.27 -20.08
N ARG A 122 -16.04 2.23 -20.91
CA ARG A 122 -14.80 1.91 -21.63
C ARG A 122 -14.45 3.11 -22.51
N SER A 123 -13.67 4.05 -22.00
CA SER A 123 -12.91 4.96 -22.84
C SER A 123 -11.93 4.07 -23.59
N VAL A 124 -12.35 3.66 -24.80
CA VAL A 124 -11.53 2.95 -25.76
C VAL A 124 -10.38 3.87 -26.14
N SER A 125 -9.33 3.85 -25.34
CA SER A 125 -8.05 4.47 -25.63
C SER A 125 -7.15 3.36 -26.12
N ARG A 126 -6.93 3.38 -27.44
CA ARG A 126 -6.14 2.46 -28.27
C ARG A 126 -4.93 1.84 -27.58
N GLY A 127 -4.78 0.53 -27.77
CA GLY A 127 -3.48 -0.14 -27.73
C GLY A 127 -3.51 -1.52 -27.09
N ASP A 128 -4.04 -2.50 -27.82
CA ASP A 128 -3.83 -3.94 -27.68
C ASP A 128 -2.76 -4.39 -26.67
N HIS A 129 -3.13 -4.77 -25.45
CA HIS A 129 -2.40 -5.82 -24.72
C HIS A 129 -3.39 -6.85 -24.18
N CYS A 130 -3.45 -7.92 -24.96
CA CYS A 130 -4.28 -9.08 -24.80
C CYS A 130 -4.05 -9.73 -23.42
N PHE A 131 -5.15 -10.07 -22.76
CA PHE A 131 -5.18 -10.97 -21.61
C PHE A 131 -4.42 -12.27 -21.93
N SER A 132 -3.31 -12.54 -21.23
CA SER A 132 -2.88 -13.92 -21.00
C SER A 132 -3.15 -14.27 -19.54
N ARG A 133 -4.34 -14.83 -19.27
CA ARG A 133 -4.47 -15.77 -18.16
C ARG A 133 -3.50 -16.92 -18.44
N ARG A 134 -2.57 -17.16 -17.51
CA ARG A 134 -1.72 -18.36 -17.48
C ARG A 134 -2.26 -19.33 -16.42
N PRO A 135 -1.92 -20.63 -16.57
CA PRO A 135 -2.86 -21.75 -16.55
C PRO A 135 -3.38 -22.16 -15.17
#